data_AF-A0A527YU17-F1
#
_entry.id   AF-A0A527YU17-F1
#
_cell.length_a   1.000
_cell.length_b   1.000
_cell.length_c   1.000
_cell.angle_alpha   90.00
_cell.angle_beta   90.00
_cell.angle_gamma   90.00
#
_symmetry.space_group_name_H-M   'P 1'
#
loop_
_entity.id
_entity.type
_entity.pdbx_description
1 polymer ?
#
loop_
_entity_poly.entity_id
_entity_poly.type
_entity_poly.pdbx_seq_one_letter_code
_entity_poly.pdbx_strand_id
1 'polypeptide(L)'
;PDWCNVVIYEATPHALMQVAASAGEADIVVKASGVGFEDDALLRAVLDHARTDALTVFWDVDAPATLGQLRDEPDHPLHRALREIDLVLTYGGGDPVVWAYRALGAAECVPIYNALDPET
;
A
#
# COMPACT_ATOMS: atom_id res chain seq x y z
N PRO A 1 -18.09 -8.50 -9.51
CA PRO A 1 -18.74 -9.73 -8.98
C PRO A 1 -19.53 -9.36 -7.72
N ASP A 2 -20.45 -10.21 -7.26
CA ASP A 2 -21.27 -9.94 -6.07
C ASP A 2 -20.46 -9.91 -4.76
N TRP A 3 -19.36 -10.64 -4.71
CA TRP A 3 -18.41 -10.67 -3.60
C TRP A 3 -17.48 -9.44 -3.52
N CYS A 4 -17.53 -8.52 -4.49
CA CYS A 4 -16.69 -7.33 -4.53
C CYS A 4 -17.54 -6.06 -4.58
N ASN A 5 -17.41 -5.22 -3.56
CA ASN A 5 -17.94 -3.86 -3.61
C ASN A 5 -16.87 -2.91 -4.17
N VAL A 6 -17.21 -2.16 -5.22
CA VAL A 6 -16.32 -1.18 -5.84
C VAL A 6 -16.86 0.20 -5.56
N VAL A 7 -16.09 1.00 -4.82
CA VAL A 7 -16.42 2.38 -4.50
C VAL A 7 -15.54 3.30 -5.34
N ILE A 8 -16.16 4.09 -6.21
CA ILE A 8 -15.51 5.18 -6.93
C ILE A 8 -15.93 6.48 -6.24
N TYR A 9 -14.96 7.30 -5.87
CA TYR A 9 -15.18 8.54 -5.15
C TYR A 9 -14.59 9.73 -5.93
N GLU A 10 -15.10 10.92 -5.65
CA GLU A 10 -14.60 12.16 -6.26
C GLU A 10 -13.16 12.43 -5.81
N ALA A 11 -12.29 12.94 -6.70
CA ALA A 11 -10.91 13.30 -6.38
C ALA A 11 -10.84 14.60 -5.53
N THR A 12 -11.41 14.55 -4.33
CA THR A 12 -11.39 15.62 -3.34
C THR A 12 -10.89 15.11 -1.99
N PRO A 13 -10.26 15.95 -1.16
CA PRO A 13 -9.81 15.54 0.16
C PRO A 13 -10.94 15.02 1.05
N HIS A 14 -12.15 15.59 0.92
CA HIS A 14 -13.31 15.16 1.70
C HIS A 14 -13.75 13.74 1.36
N ALA A 15 -13.88 13.44 0.06
CA ALA A 15 -14.28 12.12 -0.39
C ALA A 15 -13.20 11.06 -0.09
N LEU A 16 -11.91 11.42 -0.23
CA LEU A 16 -10.78 10.57 0.18
C LEU A 16 -10.88 10.18 1.66
N MET A 17 -11.13 11.14 2.55
CA MET A 17 -11.25 10.85 3.98
C MET A 17 -12.45 9.95 4.29
N GLN A 18 -13.58 10.14 3.59
CA GLN A 18 -14.75 9.29 3.76
C GLN A 18 -14.48 7.84 3.37
N VAL A 19 -13.83 7.59 2.24
CA VAL A 19 -13.52 6.21 1.82
C VAL A 19 -12.40 5.58 2.64
N ALA A 20 -11.41 6.37 3.07
CA ALA A 20 -10.33 5.88 3.93
C ALA A 20 -10.85 5.40 5.29
N ALA A 21 -11.92 6.01 5.80
CA ALA A 21 -12.54 5.62 7.06
C ALA A 21 -13.07 4.17 7.07
N SER A 22 -13.42 3.62 5.91
CA SER A 22 -13.84 2.22 5.79
C SER A 22 -12.73 1.22 6.11
N ALA A 23 -11.45 1.64 6.17
CA ALA A 23 -10.36 0.81 6.66
C ALA A 23 -10.59 0.31 8.10
N GLY A 24 -11.36 1.05 8.90
CA GLY A 24 -11.72 0.66 10.26
C GLY A 24 -12.70 -0.51 10.36
N GLU A 25 -13.24 -0.97 9.23
CA GLU A 25 -14.17 -2.10 9.17
C GLU A 25 -13.49 -3.40 8.70
N ALA A 26 -12.22 -3.32 8.27
CA ALA A 26 -11.52 -4.42 7.63
C ALA A 26 -10.56 -5.16 8.58
N ASP A 27 -10.45 -6.47 8.37
CA ASP A 27 -9.40 -7.30 8.99
C ASP A 27 -8.04 -7.15 8.28
N ILE A 28 -8.06 -6.85 6.98
CA ILE A 28 -6.87 -6.64 6.16
C ILE A 28 -7.09 -5.37 5.33
N VAL A 29 -6.10 -4.48 5.38
CA VAL A 29 -6.12 -3.20 4.68
C VAL A 29 -4.96 -3.18 3.69
N VAL A 30 -5.26 -3.10 2.39
CA VAL A 30 -4.25 -3.08 1.32
C VAL A 30 -4.27 -1.73 0.63
N LYS A 31 -3.14 -1.04 0.61
CA LYS A 31 -2.95 0.20 -0.17
C LYS A 31 -1.93 -0.06 -1.26
N ALA A 32 -2.33 0.13 -2.52
CA ALA A 32 -1.42 -0.01 -3.66
C ALA A 32 -0.62 1.28 -3.93
N SER A 33 0.61 1.17 -4.44
CA SER A 33 1.37 2.34 -4.90
C SER A 33 0.74 2.97 -6.15
N GLY A 34 0.85 4.30 -6.29
CA GLY A 34 0.52 4.98 -7.53
C GLY A 34 -0.96 4.97 -7.92
N VAL A 35 -1.89 4.96 -6.94
CA VAL A 35 -3.34 4.92 -7.25
C VAL A 35 -3.92 6.27 -7.68
N GLY A 36 -3.12 7.34 -7.66
CA GLY A 36 -3.44 8.62 -8.29
C GLY A 36 -3.59 9.78 -7.30
N PHE A 37 -4.78 10.40 -7.27
CA PHE A 37 -5.02 11.62 -6.51
C PHE A 37 -4.67 11.47 -5.02
N GLU A 38 -3.78 12.33 -4.53
CA GLU A 38 -3.39 12.40 -3.11
C GLU A 38 -2.93 11.05 -2.54
N ASP A 39 -2.11 10.31 -3.31
CA ASP A 39 -1.67 8.93 -3.00
C ASP A 39 -1.04 8.78 -1.60
N ASP A 40 -0.22 9.75 -1.20
CA ASP A 40 0.41 9.79 0.13
C ASP A 40 -0.59 10.10 1.25
N ALA A 41 -1.52 11.04 1.01
CA ALA A 41 -2.54 11.36 1.98
C ALA A 41 -3.53 10.20 2.15
N LEU A 42 -3.84 9.48 1.07
CA LEU A 42 -4.63 8.25 1.11
C LEU A 42 -3.92 7.18 1.93
N LEU A 43 -2.61 6.94 1.69
CA LEU A 43 -1.83 6.01 2.49
C LEU A 43 -1.93 6.36 3.99
N ARG A 44 -1.70 7.63 4.33
CA ARG A 44 -1.76 8.05 5.74
C ARG A 44 -3.16 7.87 6.33
N ALA A 45 -4.19 8.32 5.62
CA ALA A 45 -5.57 8.25 6.08
C ALA A 45 -6.03 6.81 6.29
N VAL A 46 -5.67 5.91 5.39
CA VAL A 46 -6.00 4.48 5.50
C VAL A 46 -5.31 3.84 6.70
N LEU A 47 -4.02 4.14 6.94
CA LEU A 47 -3.31 3.66 8.14
C LEU A 47 -3.89 4.24 9.43
N ASP A 48 -4.30 5.51 9.43
CA ASP A 48 -4.90 6.17 10.61
C ASP A 48 -6.27 5.60 10.97
N HIS A 49 -7.03 5.10 9.99
CA HIS A 49 -8.35 4.51 10.23
C HIS A 49 -8.31 3.00 10.38
N ALA A 50 -7.23 2.33 10.00
CA ALA A 50 -7.07 0.90 10.20
C ALA A 50 -7.20 0.56 11.69
N ARG A 51 -7.89 -0.54 11.98
CA ARG A 51 -7.97 -1.05 13.36
C ARG A 51 -6.58 -1.47 13.83
N THR A 52 -6.33 -1.38 15.12
CA THR A 52 -5.04 -1.73 15.73
C THR A 52 -4.64 -3.21 15.57
N ASP A 53 -5.61 -4.08 15.29
CA ASP A 53 -5.44 -5.51 15.05
C ASP A 53 -5.60 -5.91 13.57
N ALA A 54 -5.83 -4.94 12.68
CA ALA A 54 -5.88 -5.19 11.25
C ALA A 54 -4.48 -5.43 10.69
N LEU A 55 -4.35 -6.35 9.73
CA LEU A 55 -3.13 -6.52 8.97
C LEU A 55 -3.04 -5.40 7.92
N THR A 56 -2.00 -4.58 8.00
CA THR A 56 -1.76 -3.49 7.06
C THR A 56 -0.75 -3.89 5.99
N VAL A 57 -1.10 -3.67 4.73
CA VAL A 57 -0.31 -4.09 3.57
C VAL A 57 -0.10 -2.92 2.63
N PHE A 58 1.16 -2.64 2.31
CA PHE A 58 1.52 -1.79 1.18
C PHE A 58 1.85 -2.66 -0.01
N TRP A 59 1.05 -2.57 -1.07
CA TRP A 59 1.29 -3.31 -2.30
C TRP A 59 1.93 -2.39 -3.34
N ASP A 60 3.23 -2.53 -3.48
CA ASP A 60 3.96 -1.82 -4.49
C ASP A 60 3.89 -2.49 -5.87
N VAL A 61 3.23 -1.82 -6.80
CA VAL A 61 3.08 -2.28 -8.18
C VAL A 61 4.27 -1.90 -9.07
N ASP A 62 5.14 -0.98 -8.63
CA ASP A 62 6.36 -0.56 -9.34
C ASP A 62 7.51 -0.22 -8.37
N ALA A 63 8.06 -1.27 -7.76
CA ALA A 63 9.13 -1.15 -6.78
C ALA A 63 10.39 -0.40 -7.25
N PRO A 64 10.88 -0.57 -8.49
CA PRO A 64 11.98 0.25 -8.99
C PRO A 64 11.67 1.76 -8.97
N ALA A 65 10.45 2.17 -9.35
CA ALA A 65 10.06 3.57 -9.33
C ALA A 65 9.93 4.10 -7.90
N THR A 66 9.19 3.40 -7.04
CA THR A 66 8.99 3.82 -5.64
C THR A 66 10.31 3.88 -4.87
N LEU A 67 11.16 2.86 -4.96
CA LEU A 67 12.48 2.88 -4.30
C LEU A 67 13.40 3.97 -4.86
N GLY A 68 13.30 4.27 -6.16
CA GLY A 68 13.97 5.41 -6.78
C GLY A 68 13.57 6.73 -6.14
N GLN A 69 12.26 6.96 -6.01
CA GLN A 69 11.71 8.15 -5.37
C GLN A 69 12.14 8.27 -3.90
N LEU A 70 12.07 7.19 -3.13
CA LEU A 70 12.47 7.21 -1.71
C LEU A 70 13.94 7.51 -1.49
N ARG A 71 14.81 7.14 -2.44
CA ARG A 71 16.22 7.50 -2.40
C ARG A 71 16.43 8.99 -2.67
N ASP A 72 15.66 9.54 -3.61
CA ASP A 72 15.83 10.91 -4.06
C ASP A 72 15.09 11.92 -3.15
N GLU A 73 14.11 11.45 -2.36
CA GLU A 73 13.29 12.22 -1.44
C GLU A 73 13.38 11.67 0.01
N PRO A 74 14.36 12.10 0.82
CA PRO A 74 14.57 11.59 2.17
C PRO A 74 13.41 11.87 3.15
N ASP A 75 12.64 12.92 2.88
CA ASP A 75 11.50 13.34 3.70
C ASP A 75 10.16 12.73 3.21
N HIS A 76 10.21 11.82 2.24
CA HIS A 76 9.01 11.19 1.68
C HIS A 76 8.19 10.48 2.78
N PRO A 77 6.85 10.69 2.87
CA PRO A 77 6.02 10.16 3.95
C PRO A 77 6.09 8.63 4.13
N LEU A 78 6.27 7.91 3.03
CA LEU A 78 6.41 6.45 3.02
C LEU A 78 7.58 5.94 3.88
N HIS A 79 8.68 6.69 4.07
CA HIS A 79 9.76 6.27 4.99
C HIS A 79 9.27 6.01 6.41
N ARG A 80 8.32 6.83 6.88
CA ARG A 80 7.69 6.64 8.18
C ARG A 80 6.64 5.54 8.12
N ALA A 81 5.79 5.56 7.09
CA ALA A 81 4.69 4.60 6.95
C ALA A 81 5.21 3.14 6.88
N LEU A 82 6.36 2.89 6.25
CA LEU A 82 6.96 1.54 6.18
C LEU A 82 7.21 0.90 7.53
N ARG A 83 7.37 1.70 8.60
CA ARG A 83 7.56 1.21 9.98
C ARG A 83 6.24 0.92 10.71
N GLU A 84 5.14 1.44 10.16
CA GLU A 84 3.78 1.25 10.66
C GLU A 84 3.06 0.13 9.89
N ILE A 85 3.58 -0.26 8.72
CA ILE A 85 3.04 -1.30 7.84
C ILE A 85 3.60 -2.68 8.21
N ASP A 86 2.73 -3.68 8.30
CA ASP A 86 3.10 -5.05 8.65
C ASP A 86 3.79 -5.80 7.49
N LEU A 87 3.32 -5.56 6.26
CA LEU A 87 3.77 -6.31 5.08
C LEU A 87 3.86 -5.41 3.84
N VAL A 88 5.00 -5.49 3.15
CA VAL A 88 5.15 -4.98 1.79
C VAL A 88 4.99 -6.13 0.80
N LEU A 89 4.14 -5.96 -0.19
CA LEU A 89 4.05 -6.85 -1.36
C LEU A 89 4.63 -6.13 -2.56
N THR A 90 5.44 -6.80 -3.36
CA THR A 90 6.01 -6.20 -4.59
C THR A 90 5.70 -7.04 -5.80
N TYR A 91 5.48 -6.39 -6.95
CA TYR A 91 5.42 -7.10 -8.22
C TYR A 91 6.82 -7.46 -8.72
N GLY A 92 7.26 -8.68 -8.42
CA GLY A 92 8.60 -9.16 -8.76
C GLY A 92 9.72 -8.39 -8.05
N GLY A 93 10.87 -8.24 -8.72
CA GLY A 93 12.06 -7.54 -8.20
C GLY A 93 13.04 -8.42 -7.40
N GLY A 94 12.58 -9.54 -6.86
CA GLY A 94 13.40 -10.54 -6.17
C GLY A 94 14.14 -10.00 -4.94
N ASP A 95 15.18 -10.71 -4.53
CA ASP A 95 15.97 -10.39 -3.33
C ASP A 95 16.45 -8.92 -3.24
N PRO A 96 16.92 -8.27 -4.33
CA PRO A 96 17.36 -6.87 -4.26
C PRO A 96 16.26 -5.91 -3.78
N VAL A 97 15.03 -6.07 -4.26
CA VAL A 97 13.89 -5.23 -3.85
C VAL A 97 13.49 -5.52 -2.41
N VAL A 98 13.48 -6.80 -2.03
CA VAL A 98 13.20 -7.22 -0.64
C VAL A 98 14.18 -6.59 0.33
N TRP A 99 15.48 -6.65 0.02
CA TRP A 99 16.51 -6.06 0.87
C TRP A 99 16.41 -4.54 0.94
N ALA A 100 16.07 -3.88 -0.17
CA ALA A 100 15.89 -2.43 -0.18
C ALA A 100 14.74 -2.00 0.75
N TYR A 101 13.58 -2.66 0.68
CA TYR A 101 12.45 -2.36 1.55
C TYR A 101 12.75 -2.62 3.03
N ARG A 102 13.40 -3.74 3.34
CA ARG A 102 13.84 -4.04 4.72
C ARG A 102 14.84 -3.02 5.24
N ALA A 103 15.77 -2.55 4.40
CA ALA A 103 16.73 -1.51 4.77
C ALA A 103 16.05 -0.15 5.05
N LEU A 104 14.90 0.12 4.45
CA LEU A 104 14.07 1.30 4.69
C LEU A 104 13.14 1.16 5.92
N GLY A 105 13.08 -0.02 6.53
CA GLY A 105 12.37 -0.28 7.77
C GLY A 105 11.07 -1.07 7.62
N ALA A 106 10.80 -1.64 6.45
CA ALA A 106 9.69 -2.60 6.31
C ALA A 106 9.93 -3.83 7.18
N ALA A 107 8.92 -4.24 7.95
CA ALA A 107 9.00 -5.44 8.79
C ALA A 107 9.17 -6.72 7.95
N GLU A 108 8.39 -6.82 6.87
CA GLU A 108 8.45 -7.92 5.92
C GLU A 108 8.23 -7.41 4.49
N CYS A 109 8.87 -8.05 3.52
CA CYS A 109 8.68 -7.74 2.09
C CYS A 109 8.66 -9.04 1.28
N VAL A 110 7.54 -9.31 0.61
CA VAL A 110 7.29 -10.54 -0.14
C VAL A 110 7.00 -10.21 -1.59
N PRO A 111 7.86 -10.63 -2.54
CA PRO A 111 7.57 -10.54 -3.95
C PRO A 111 6.45 -11.50 -4.32
N ILE A 112 5.44 -10.99 -5.02
CA ILE A 112 4.34 -11.79 -5.57
C ILE A 112 4.35 -11.69 -7.10
N TYR A 113 3.88 -12.76 -7.74
CA TYR A 113 3.72 -12.85 -9.19
C TYR A 113 2.26 -13.07 -9.53
N ASN A 114 1.91 -12.82 -10.79
CA ASN A 114 0.57 -13.08 -11.28
C ASN A 114 0.14 -14.51 -10.93
N ALA A 115 -1.06 -14.61 -10.35
CA ALA A 115 -1.74 -15.88 -10.25
C ALA A 115 -2.22 -16.30 -11.65
N LEU A 116 -2.13 -17.60 -11.94
CA LEU A 116 -2.90 -18.20 -13.02
C LEU A 116 -4.34 -18.32 -12.54
N ASP A 117 -5.29 -17.73 -13.26
CA ASP A 117 -6.69 -18.05 -13.10
C ASP A 117 -6.98 -19.34 -13.91
N PRO A 118 -7.26 -20.48 -13.26
CA PRO A 118 -7.46 -21.75 -13.96
C PRO A 118 -8.82 -21.83 -14.67
N GLU A 119 -9.72 -20.88 -14.43
CA GLU A 119 -11.07 -20.85 -15.00
C GLU A 119 -11.20 -19.91 -16.22
N THR A 120 -10.13 -19.19 -16.59
CA THR A 120 -10.00 -18.39 -17.82
C THR A 120 -8.98 -19.00 -18.78
#